data_AF-A0A8C3I973-F1
#
_entry.id   AF-A0A8C3I973-F1
#
_cell.length_a   1.000
_cell.length_b   1.000
_cell.length_c   1.000
_cell.angle_alpha   90.00
_cell.angle_beta   90.00
_cell.angle_gamma   90.00
#
_symmetry.space_group_name_H-M   'P 1'
#
loop_
_entity.id
_entity.type
_entity.pdbx_description
1 polymer ?
#
loop_
_entity_poly.entity_id
_entity_poly.type
_entity_poly.pdbx_seq_one_letter_code
_entity_poly.pdbx_strand_id
1 'polypeptide(L)'
;MKGDLLLVSSIIVLMHMVCGCPEKCLCHQTSKTVDCRNQGLVEIPSHVPPETLILQLQNNHIWRINQNAFSETPLLKILDLSNNSVSNLSSGAFQGLRYLQVLNLTKNLIHYLENKTFSSLPQLKELDLSSNSILTLPETLGNNTGNITLLSVKYNKLQRLDRILLESLPNLKVVLFKNNPWQCTCHVIGLKLWLESFLYRGGISDGIICSTPENRKGKDLLKVPYEMYRACPPSAAHMHLANIHHHSSEHRSSLKHTHHNEKGESSHSDCEPKPKPRPVSLRHAIATVVITGVVCGIVCLMMLAAAVYGCAYAAITAKYHREHLAPVTEQRSPEEKEPFDSSLA
;
A
#
# COMPACT_ATOMS: atom_id res chain seq x y z
N MET A 1 24.82 -21.93 53.30
CA MET A 1 23.89 -22.61 52.37
C MET A 1 22.40 -22.35 52.61
N LYS A 2 21.94 -21.78 53.74
CA LYS A 2 20.52 -21.34 53.91
C LYS A 2 20.28 -19.87 53.51
N GLY A 3 21.31 -19.02 53.55
CA GLY A 3 21.22 -17.61 53.14
C GLY A 3 21.10 -17.42 51.62
N ASP A 4 21.77 -18.25 50.83
CA ASP A 4 21.76 -18.15 49.36
C ASP A 4 20.41 -18.54 48.76
N LEU A 5 19.69 -19.50 49.36
CA LEU A 5 18.38 -19.94 48.88
C LEU A 5 17.29 -18.89 49.13
N LEU A 6 17.38 -18.15 50.24
CA LEU A 6 16.46 -17.05 50.57
C LEU A 6 16.73 -15.81 49.71
N LEU A 7 18.00 -15.52 49.38
CA LEU A 7 18.37 -14.46 48.44
C LEU A 7 17.90 -14.77 47.02
N VAL A 8 18.08 -16.01 46.54
CA VAL A 8 17.59 -16.43 45.22
C VAL A 8 16.06 -16.46 45.17
N SER A 9 15.39 -16.93 46.23
CA SER A 9 13.92 -16.88 46.33
C SER A 9 13.40 -15.44 46.40
N SER A 10 14.07 -14.55 47.13
CA SER A 10 13.69 -13.14 47.22
C SER A 10 13.98 -12.40 45.93
N ILE A 11 15.03 -12.74 45.19
CA ILE A 11 15.34 -12.18 43.86
C ILE A 11 14.37 -12.70 42.80
N ILE A 12 13.93 -13.96 42.86
CA ILE A 12 12.89 -14.50 41.97
C ILE A 12 11.54 -13.82 42.26
N VAL A 13 11.19 -13.63 43.54
CA VAL A 13 10.00 -12.89 43.95
C VAL A 13 10.10 -11.41 43.59
N LEU A 14 11.27 -10.77 43.71
CA LEU A 14 11.49 -9.39 43.25
C LEU A 14 11.50 -9.26 41.72
N MET A 15 12.00 -10.26 40.97
CA MET A 15 11.95 -10.29 39.50
C MET A 15 10.53 -10.48 38.98
N HIS A 16 9.68 -11.19 39.73
CA HIS A 16 8.23 -11.26 39.49
C HIS A 16 7.48 -9.96 39.84
N MET A 17 8.12 -9.00 40.51
CA MET A 17 7.49 -7.76 41.00
C MET A 17 7.86 -6.50 40.20
N VAL A 18 8.65 -6.60 39.12
CA VAL A 18 9.07 -5.43 38.30
C VAL A 18 8.31 -5.32 36.96
N CYS A 19 7.30 -6.16 36.72
CA CYS A 19 6.41 -6.02 35.55
C CYS A 19 4.99 -6.50 35.89
N GLY A 20 4.33 -5.76 36.77
CA GLY A 20 2.96 -6.08 37.22
C GLY A 20 1.95 -5.85 36.09
N CYS A 21 1.05 -6.81 35.90
CA CYS A 21 -0.12 -6.62 35.03
C CYS A 21 -0.91 -5.37 35.47
N PRO A 22 -1.41 -4.53 34.56
CA PRO A 22 -2.22 -3.38 34.94
C PRO A 22 -3.44 -3.82 35.76
N GLU A 23 -3.82 -3.08 36.82
CA GLU A 23 -4.82 -3.52 37.81
C GLU A 23 -6.18 -3.89 37.20
N LYS A 24 -6.57 -3.21 36.13
CA LYS A 24 -7.84 -3.45 35.42
C LYS A 24 -7.74 -4.52 34.33
N CYS A 25 -6.59 -5.13 34.13
CA CYS A 25 -6.34 -6.05 33.03
C CYS A 25 -6.02 -7.47 33.54
N LEU A 26 -6.22 -8.44 32.67
CA LEU A 26 -5.86 -9.83 32.88
C LEU A 26 -4.69 -10.19 31.96
N CYS A 27 -3.55 -10.56 32.54
CA CYS A 27 -2.35 -10.91 31.80
C CYS A 27 -2.14 -12.43 31.78
N HIS A 28 -2.03 -12.98 30.57
CA HIS A 28 -1.80 -14.40 30.32
C HIS A 28 -0.36 -14.62 29.90
N GLN A 29 0.49 -15.12 30.81
CA GLN A 29 1.94 -15.22 30.58
C GLN A 29 2.31 -16.21 29.46
N THR A 30 1.57 -17.30 29.32
CA THR A 30 1.82 -18.35 28.31
C THR A 30 1.52 -17.87 26.90
N SER A 31 0.41 -17.18 26.70
CA SER A 31 0.00 -16.62 25.41
C SER A 31 0.51 -15.20 25.17
N LYS A 32 1.16 -14.58 26.16
CA LYS A 32 1.63 -13.19 26.15
C LYS A 32 0.52 -12.21 25.74
N THR A 33 -0.68 -12.47 26.26
CA THR A 33 -1.89 -11.70 25.97
C THR A 33 -2.27 -10.86 27.18
N VAL A 34 -2.54 -9.58 26.97
CA VAL A 34 -3.06 -8.67 27.98
C VAL A 34 -4.48 -8.27 27.58
N ASP A 35 -5.44 -8.72 28.39
CA ASP A 35 -6.87 -8.52 28.19
C ASP A 35 -7.39 -7.40 29.10
N CYS A 36 -7.71 -6.26 28.51
CA CYS A 36 -8.20 -5.07 29.18
C CYS A 36 -9.61 -4.69 28.69
N ARG A 37 -10.40 -5.65 28.20
CA ARG A 37 -11.71 -5.40 27.57
C ARG A 37 -12.77 -5.04 28.60
N ASN A 38 -13.66 -4.09 28.24
CA ASN A 38 -14.81 -3.70 29.06
C ASN A 38 -14.44 -3.18 30.47
N GLN A 39 -13.32 -2.46 30.58
CA GLN A 39 -12.76 -2.00 31.87
C GLN A 39 -13.03 -0.51 32.15
N GLY A 40 -13.76 0.15 31.25
CA GLY A 40 -14.02 1.59 31.33
C GLY A 40 -12.74 2.42 31.25
N LEU A 41 -11.70 1.94 30.56
CA LEU A 41 -10.44 2.64 30.42
C LEU A 41 -10.63 3.91 29.57
N VAL A 42 -10.09 5.04 30.03
CA VAL A 42 -10.16 6.33 29.32
C VAL A 42 -8.86 6.63 28.57
N GLU A 43 -7.81 5.89 28.90
CA GLU A 43 -6.48 5.96 28.29
C GLU A 43 -5.84 4.56 28.22
N ILE A 44 -4.75 4.46 27.47
CA ILE A 44 -3.97 3.22 27.38
C ILE A 44 -3.31 2.97 28.74
N PRO A 45 -3.45 1.77 29.33
CA PRO A 45 -2.88 1.48 30.64
C PRO A 45 -1.35 1.55 30.61
N SER A 46 -0.74 2.09 31.66
CA SER A 46 0.70 2.01 31.88
C SER A 46 1.10 0.64 32.44
N HIS A 47 2.40 0.31 32.36
CA HIS A 47 2.97 -0.91 32.93
C HIS A 47 2.44 -2.19 32.28
N VAL A 48 2.18 -2.14 30.97
CA VAL A 48 1.87 -3.36 30.20
C VAL A 48 3.16 -4.18 30.05
N PRO A 49 3.17 -5.49 30.35
CA PRO A 49 4.38 -6.31 30.26
C PRO A 49 5.05 -6.21 28.87
N PRO A 50 6.38 -6.00 28.78
CA PRO A 50 7.08 -5.72 27.53
C PRO A 50 7.11 -6.89 26.55
N GLU A 51 6.94 -8.12 27.05
CA GLU A 51 6.81 -9.34 26.26
C GLU A 51 5.43 -9.50 25.59
N THR A 52 4.48 -8.59 25.87
CA THR A 52 3.11 -8.66 25.34
C THR A 52 3.11 -8.72 23.81
N LEU A 53 2.44 -9.74 23.27
CA LEU A 53 2.24 -9.93 21.82
C LEU A 53 0.84 -9.53 21.38
N ILE A 54 -0.15 -9.66 22.26
CA ILE A 54 -1.56 -9.37 21.97
C ILE A 54 -2.08 -8.44 23.06
N LEU A 55 -2.52 -7.25 22.68
CA LEU A 55 -3.14 -6.27 23.58
C LEU A 55 -4.59 -6.02 23.15
N GLN A 56 -5.53 -6.37 24.04
CA GLN A 56 -6.97 -6.27 23.82
C GLN A 56 -7.53 -5.12 24.65
N LEU A 57 -7.82 -4.00 24.00
CA LEU A 57 -8.34 -2.76 24.60
C LEU A 57 -9.75 -2.41 24.11
N GLN A 58 -10.44 -3.35 23.47
CA GLN A 58 -11.76 -3.08 22.91
C GLN A 58 -12.85 -2.86 23.97
N ASN A 59 -13.91 -2.15 23.57
CA ASN A 59 -15.04 -1.80 24.43
C ASN A 59 -14.62 -0.97 25.66
N ASN A 60 -13.85 0.08 25.45
CA ASN A 60 -13.45 1.03 26.49
C ASN A 60 -13.86 2.46 26.06
N HIS A 61 -13.38 3.48 26.79
CA HIS A 61 -13.63 4.90 26.54
C HIS A 61 -12.34 5.65 26.17
N ILE A 62 -11.37 4.95 25.57
CA ILE A 62 -10.11 5.56 25.14
C ILE A 62 -10.42 6.55 24.03
N TRP A 63 -10.05 7.82 24.22
CA TRP A 63 -10.40 8.89 23.29
C TRP A 63 -9.19 9.53 22.58
N ARG A 64 -7.99 9.31 23.11
CA ARG A 64 -6.72 9.76 22.52
C ARG A 64 -5.66 8.66 22.55
N ILE A 65 -4.79 8.67 21.54
CA ILE A 65 -3.54 7.90 21.55
C ILE A 65 -2.39 8.88 21.43
N ASN A 66 -1.62 8.99 22.51
CA ASN A 66 -0.47 9.89 22.59
C ASN A 66 0.71 9.36 21.78
N GLN A 67 1.68 10.22 21.49
CA GLN A 67 2.95 9.79 20.90
C GLN A 67 3.62 8.74 21.80
N ASN A 68 4.19 7.70 21.19
CA ASN A 68 4.87 6.61 21.91
C ASN A 68 4.00 5.86 22.93
N ALA A 69 2.67 5.87 22.79
CA ALA A 69 1.76 5.22 23.75
C ALA A 69 2.01 3.71 23.94
N PHE A 70 2.73 3.07 23.03
CA PHE A 70 3.08 1.64 23.07
C PHE A 70 4.59 1.39 23.16
N SER A 71 5.38 2.35 23.64
CA SER A 71 6.85 2.21 23.75
C SER A 71 7.28 1.09 24.70
N GLU A 72 6.46 0.79 25.72
CA GLU A 72 6.72 -0.29 26.67
C GLU A 72 6.46 -1.68 26.07
N THR A 73 5.70 -1.77 24.98
CA THR A 73 5.29 -3.03 24.34
C THR A 73 5.78 -3.12 22.89
N PRO A 74 7.10 -3.13 22.64
CA PRO A 74 7.65 -3.08 21.28
C PRO A 74 7.41 -4.37 20.49
N LEU A 75 7.07 -5.48 21.15
CA LEU A 75 6.88 -6.80 20.55
C LEU A 75 5.44 -7.07 20.10
N LEU A 76 4.52 -6.11 20.23
CA LEU A 76 3.11 -6.29 19.86
C LEU A 76 2.97 -6.76 18.41
N LYS A 77 2.11 -7.77 18.23
CA LYS A 77 1.69 -8.33 16.96
C LYS A 77 0.23 -8.03 16.66
N ILE A 78 -0.62 -7.99 17.69
CA ILE A 78 -2.05 -7.72 17.55
C ILE A 78 -2.42 -6.63 18.55
N LEU A 79 -3.03 -5.56 18.05
CA LEU A 79 -3.58 -4.47 18.84
C LEU A 79 -5.04 -4.26 18.47
N ASP A 80 -5.93 -4.52 19.42
CA ASP A 80 -7.37 -4.29 19.25
C ASP A 80 -7.81 -3.10 20.10
N LEU A 81 -8.17 -2.00 19.42
CA LEU A 81 -8.70 -0.77 19.99
C LEU A 81 -10.14 -0.52 19.52
N SER A 82 -10.83 -1.57 19.06
CA SER A 82 -12.18 -1.43 18.53
C SER A 82 -13.19 -0.98 19.57
N ASN A 83 -14.25 -0.30 19.13
CA ASN A 83 -15.34 0.16 20.00
C ASN A 83 -14.83 1.00 21.18
N ASN A 84 -14.05 2.03 20.86
CA ASN A 84 -13.57 3.06 21.78
C ASN A 84 -14.10 4.43 21.30
N SER A 85 -13.57 5.53 21.84
CA SER A 85 -13.94 6.90 21.45
C SER A 85 -12.77 7.65 20.81
N VAL A 86 -11.83 6.94 20.19
CA VAL A 86 -10.58 7.53 19.68
C VAL A 86 -10.91 8.53 18.58
N SER A 87 -10.67 9.80 18.85
CA SER A 87 -10.82 10.90 17.90
C SER A 87 -9.51 11.63 17.62
N ASN A 88 -8.55 11.52 18.54
CA ASN A 88 -7.24 12.14 18.45
C ASN A 88 -6.12 11.09 18.41
N LEU A 89 -5.37 11.08 17.31
CA LEU A 89 -4.17 10.26 17.12
C LEU A 89 -2.98 11.21 16.98
N SER A 90 -2.07 11.20 17.95
CA SER A 90 -0.85 12.01 17.88
C SER A 90 0.09 11.51 16.79
N SER A 91 0.94 12.40 16.26
CA SER A 91 2.07 11.99 15.44
C SER A 91 2.92 10.97 16.20
N GLY A 92 3.21 9.81 15.59
CA GLY A 92 3.91 8.73 16.27
C GLY A 92 3.09 7.95 17.31
N ALA A 93 1.76 7.98 17.24
CA ALA A 93 0.88 7.15 18.09
C ALA A 93 1.27 5.67 18.11
N PHE A 94 1.68 5.12 16.95
CA PHE A 94 2.10 3.74 16.77
C PHE A 94 3.62 3.60 16.58
N GLN A 95 4.39 4.58 17.04
CA GLN A 95 5.84 4.58 16.91
C GLN A 95 6.44 3.38 17.67
N GLY A 96 7.42 2.71 17.05
CA GLY A 96 8.13 1.57 17.65
C GLY A 96 7.47 0.20 17.45
N LEU A 97 6.22 0.13 16.96
CA LEU A 97 5.48 -1.11 16.75
C LEU A 97 5.90 -1.89 15.48
N ARG A 98 7.19 -2.25 15.41
CA ARG A 98 7.81 -2.84 14.22
C ARG A 98 7.29 -4.23 13.85
N TYR A 99 6.73 -4.95 14.83
CA TYR A 99 6.25 -6.33 14.67
C TYR A 99 4.72 -6.43 14.55
N LEU A 100 4.01 -5.30 14.59
CA LEU A 100 2.56 -5.28 14.56
C LEU A 100 2.05 -5.80 13.21
N GLN A 101 1.15 -6.78 13.27
CA GLN A 101 0.56 -7.45 12.10
C GLN A 101 -0.92 -7.10 11.94
N VAL A 102 -1.63 -6.92 13.05
CA VAL A 102 -3.07 -6.61 13.05
C VAL A 102 -3.31 -5.36 13.88
N LEU A 103 -3.92 -4.36 13.28
CA LEU A 103 -4.38 -3.14 13.93
C LEU A 103 -5.88 -2.97 13.68
N ASN A 104 -6.67 -3.12 14.72
CA ASN A 104 -8.12 -2.92 14.69
C ASN A 104 -8.48 -1.60 15.39
N LEU A 105 -8.94 -0.62 14.60
CA LEU A 105 -9.42 0.70 15.05
C LEU A 105 -10.91 0.89 14.74
N THR A 106 -11.65 -0.20 14.55
CA THR A 106 -13.07 -0.12 14.16
C THR A 106 -13.93 0.54 15.22
N LYS A 107 -15.04 1.17 14.80
CA LYS A 107 -16.01 1.79 15.72
C LYS A 107 -15.35 2.79 16.68
N ASN A 108 -14.64 3.75 16.10
CA ASN A 108 -14.03 4.88 16.82
C ASN A 108 -14.56 6.20 16.20
N LEU A 109 -13.96 7.33 16.58
CA LEU A 109 -14.37 8.67 16.15
C LEU A 109 -13.28 9.36 15.31
N ILE A 110 -12.45 8.57 14.62
CA ILE A 110 -11.34 9.07 13.82
C ILE A 110 -11.90 9.76 12.58
N HIS A 111 -11.58 11.04 12.40
CA HIS A 111 -12.00 11.83 11.23
C HIS A 111 -10.82 12.30 10.37
N TYR A 112 -9.65 12.43 11.00
CA TYR A 112 -8.41 12.82 10.36
C TYR A 112 -7.30 11.83 10.70
N LEU A 113 -6.47 11.51 9.70
CA LEU A 113 -5.27 10.68 9.84
C LEU A 113 -4.11 11.49 9.27
N GLU A 114 -3.12 11.76 10.11
CA GLU A 114 -1.95 12.51 9.68
C GLU A 114 -1.08 11.68 8.73
N ASN A 115 -0.30 12.35 7.90
CA ASN A 115 0.79 11.68 7.21
C ASN A 115 1.73 11.03 8.23
N LYS A 116 2.23 9.84 7.88
CA LYS A 116 3.12 9.02 8.69
C LYS A 116 2.50 8.38 9.93
N THR A 117 1.19 8.50 10.19
CA THR A 117 0.51 7.79 11.31
C THR A 117 0.85 6.30 11.33
N PHE A 118 0.90 5.63 10.17
CA PHE A 118 1.21 4.20 10.05
C PHE A 118 2.64 3.90 9.60
N SER A 119 3.51 4.91 9.51
CA SER A 119 4.87 4.76 8.94
C SER A 119 5.79 3.82 9.72
N SER A 120 5.47 3.53 10.98
CA SER A 120 6.26 2.70 11.89
C SER A 120 5.78 1.24 11.95
N LEU A 121 4.96 0.81 10.98
CA LEU A 121 4.28 -0.50 10.96
C LEU A 121 4.69 -1.37 9.73
N PRO A 122 5.98 -1.70 9.56
CA PRO A 122 6.50 -2.42 8.38
C PRO A 122 5.96 -3.85 8.22
N GLN A 123 5.48 -4.46 9.31
CA GLN A 123 4.95 -5.84 9.31
C GLN A 123 3.42 -5.89 9.29
N LEU A 124 2.74 -4.75 9.15
CA LEU A 124 1.29 -4.70 9.19
C LEU A 124 0.68 -5.46 8.02
N LYS A 125 -0.24 -6.38 8.32
CA LYS A 125 -0.96 -7.21 7.36
C LYS A 125 -2.44 -6.83 7.29
N GLU A 126 -3.01 -6.48 8.43
CA GLU A 126 -4.44 -6.19 8.55
C GLU A 126 -4.63 -4.83 9.23
N LEU A 127 -5.27 -3.92 8.52
CA LEU A 127 -5.66 -2.62 9.01
C LEU A 127 -7.16 -2.44 8.85
N ASP A 128 -7.88 -2.40 9.96
CA ASP A 128 -9.31 -2.14 9.96
C ASP A 128 -9.62 -0.78 10.59
N LEU A 129 -10.07 0.15 9.75
CA LEU A 129 -10.48 1.52 10.08
C LEU A 129 -12.00 1.70 9.95
N SER A 130 -12.77 0.61 9.85
CA SER A 130 -14.21 0.67 9.56
C SER A 130 -15.01 1.35 10.66
N SER A 131 -16.16 1.95 10.30
CA SER A 131 -17.05 2.62 11.26
C SER A 131 -16.35 3.75 12.02
N ASN A 132 -15.72 4.64 11.27
CA ASN A 132 -15.13 5.88 11.75
C ASN A 132 -15.76 7.05 10.95
N SER A 133 -15.17 8.24 11.02
CA SER A 133 -15.60 9.42 10.25
C SER A 133 -14.52 9.92 9.28
N ILE A 134 -13.67 9.02 8.77
CA ILE A 134 -12.50 9.36 7.97
C ILE A 134 -12.91 9.95 6.62
N LEU A 135 -12.37 11.13 6.30
CA LEU A 135 -12.62 11.84 5.04
C LEU A 135 -11.63 11.46 3.92
N THR A 136 -10.37 11.24 4.29
CA THR A 136 -9.27 10.88 3.39
C THR A 136 -8.28 9.97 4.10
N LEU A 137 -7.67 9.04 3.36
CA LEU A 137 -6.52 8.28 3.85
C LEU A 137 -5.22 9.06 3.62
N PRO A 138 -4.20 8.89 4.48
CA PRO A 138 -2.92 9.58 4.31
C PRO A 138 -2.19 9.03 3.07
N GLU A 139 -1.64 9.92 2.24
CA GLU A 139 -0.90 9.55 1.02
C GLU A 139 0.33 8.67 1.33
N THR A 140 0.84 8.79 2.54
CA THR A 140 1.99 8.05 3.05
C THR A 140 1.65 6.66 3.60
N LEU A 141 0.39 6.21 3.52
CA LEU A 141 -0.02 4.90 4.04
C LEU A 141 0.88 3.79 3.49
N GLY A 142 1.02 3.67 2.16
CA GLY A 142 1.77 2.58 1.54
C GLY A 142 3.29 2.68 1.61
N ASN A 143 3.86 3.81 2.03
CA ASN A 143 5.34 4.00 2.04
C ASN A 143 6.07 2.94 2.88
N ASN A 144 5.51 2.57 4.02
CA ASN A 144 6.08 1.58 4.95
C ASN A 144 5.07 0.52 5.37
N THR A 145 3.96 0.35 4.65
CA THR A 145 2.95 -0.67 4.97
C THR A 145 2.66 -1.59 3.77
N GLY A 146 3.65 -1.80 2.90
CA GLY A 146 3.50 -2.63 1.70
C GLY A 146 3.13 -4.09 1.96
N ASN A 147 3.21 -4.57 3.21
CA ASN A 147 2.79 -5.92 3.63
C ASN A 147 1.28 -6.04 3.91
N ILE A 148 0.52 -4.94 3.86
CA ILE A 148 -0.93 -4.98 4.10
C ILE A 148 -1.58 -5.89 3.06
N THR A 149 -2.27 -6.92 3.55
CA THR A 149 -3.09 -7.84 2.77
C THR A 149 -4.58 -7.53 2.90
N LEU A 150 -5.00 -6.91 4.00
CA LEU A 150 -6.40 -6.52 4.25
C LEU A 150 -6.45 -5.05 4.69
N LEU A 151 -7.18 -4.25 3.91
CA LEU A 151 -7.52 -2.87 4.27
C LEU A 151 -9.03 -2.70 4.29
N SER A 152 -9.58 -2.34 5.44
CA SER A 152 -11.00 -2.03 5.56
C SER A 152 -11.24 -0.59 5.98
N VAL A 153 -12.04 0.11 5.18
CA VAL A 153 -12.45 1.51 5.40
C VAL A 153 -13.96 1.66 5.28
N LYS A 154 -14.73 0.58 5.47
CA LYS A 154 -16.20 0.61 5.39
C LYS A 154 -16.79 1.60 6.38
N TYR A 155 -17.99 2.10 6.09
CA TYR A 155 -18.72 2.96 7.02
C TYR A 155 -17.88 4.18 7.48
N ASN A 156 -17.27 4.87 6.52
CA ASN A 156 -16.53 6.12 6.73
C ASN A 156 -17.16 7.26 5.92
N LYS A 157 -16.43 8.36 5.74
CA LYS A 157 -16.88 9.54 4.99
C LYS A 157 -16.00 9.79 3.75
N LEU A 158 -15.37 8.73 3.22
CA LEU A 158 -14.55 8.82 2.01
C LEU A 158 -15.41 9.20 0.81
N GLN A 159 -14.98 10.24 0.11
CA GLN A 159 -15.64 10.71 -1.12
C GLN A 159 -14.90 10.27 -2.38
N ARG A 160 -13.58 10.10 -2.27
CA ARG A 160 -12.68 9.70 -3.35
C ARG A 160 -11.46 9.01 -2.75
N LEU A 161 -10.78 8.21 -3.55
CA LEU A 161 -9.53 7.58 -3.19
C LEU A 161 -8.63 7.56 -4.42
N ASP A 162 -7.38 7.98 -4.23
CA ASP A 162 -6.42 8.04 -5.34
C ASP A 162 -5.93 6.64 -5.70
N ARG A 163 -5.76 6.39 -6.99
CA ARG A 163 -5.15 5.18 -7.53
C ARG A 163 -3.72 5.01 -7.03
N ILE A 164 -2.94 6.09 -6.95
CA ILE A 164 -1.52 6.04 -6.57
C ILE A 164 -1.36 5.44 -5.16
N LEU A 165 -2.25 5.84 -4.24
CA LEU A 165 -2.25 5.30 -2.87
C LEU A 165 -2.50 3.78 -2.86
N LEU A 166 -3.45 3.30 -3.66
CA LEU A 166 -3.77 1.88 -3.72
C LEU A 166 -2.69 1.05 -4.43
N GLU A 167 -2.02 1.64 -5.42
CA GLU A 167 -0.85 1.03 -6.08
C GLU A 167 0.35 0.91 -5.13
N SER A 168 0.46 1.79 -4.13
CA SER A 168 1.47 1.70 -3.07
C SER A 168 1.25 0.55 -2.08
N LEU A 169 0.17 -0.23 -2.22
CA LEU A 169 -0.15 -1.42 -1.42
C LEU A 169 -0.10 -2.69 -2.28
N PRO A 170 1.09 -3.18 -2.68
CA PRO A 170 1.23 -4.22 -3.70
C PRO A 170 0.74 -5.61 -3.28
N ASN A 171 0.71 -5.89 -1.97
CA ASN A 171 0.32 -7.20 -1.42
C ASN A 171 -1.17 -7.27 -1.01
N LEU A 172 -1.95 -6.23 -1.32
CA LEU A 172 -3.35 -6.17 -0.94
C LEU A 172 -4.13 -7.33 -1.59
N LYS A 173 -4.92 -8.03 -0.79
CA LYS A 173 -5.77 -9.17 -1.22
C LYS A 173 -7.24 -8.88 -0.98
N VAL A 174 -7.55 -8.12 0.07
CA VAL A 174 -8.91 -7.78 0.48
C VAL A 174 -8.99 -6.28 0.71
N VAL A 175 -9.92 -5.61 0.03
CA VAL A 175 -10.17 -4.18 0.20
C VAL A 175 -11.65 -3.87 0.31
N LEU A 176 -12.01 -3.14 1.36
CA LEU A 176 -13.39 -3.05 1.81
C LEU A 176 -13.81 -1.58 1.92
N PHE A 177 -14.72 -1.16 1.02
CA PHE A 177 -15.06 0.24 0.74
C PHE A 177 -16.52 0.60 1.02
N LYS A 178 -17.38 -0.39 1.25
CA LYS A 178 -18.83 -0.22 1.36
C LYS A 178 -19.23 0.87 2.37
N ASN A 179 -20.35 1.53 2.07
CA ASN A 179 -20.94 2.57 2.91
C ASN A 179 -20.02 3.77 3.16
N ASN A 180 -19.51 4.32 2.06
CA ASN A 180 -18.84 5.63 2.02
C ASN A 180 -19.57 6.52 0.98
N PRO A 181 -19.59 7.85 1.17
CA PRO A 181 -20.27 8.80 0.30
C PRO A 181 -19.49 9.06 -1.01
N TRP A 182 -19.23 8.01 -1.79
CA TRP A 182 -18.40 8.08 -2.99
C TRP A 182 -18.95 9.05 -4.05
N GLN A 183 -18.12 10.01 -4.44
CA GLN A 183 -18.40 10.98 -5.49
C GLN A 183 -17.89 10.46 -6.83
N CYS A 184 -18.77 9.81 -7.58
CA CYS A 184 -18.46 9.19 -8.86
C CYS A 184 -18.38 10.18 -10.03
N THR A 185 -17.56 11.22 -9.84
CA THR A 185 -17.19 12.22 -10.85
C THR A 185 -15.98 11.75 -11.66
N CYS A 186 -15.47 12.57 -12.56
CA CYS A 186 -14.28 12.27 -13.36
C CYS A 186 -13.04 11.90 -12.49
N HIS A 187 -12.94 12.40 -11.25
CA HIS A 187 -11.80 12.17 -10.37
C HIS A 187 -11.73 10.75 -9.78
N VAL A 188 -12.82 9.98 -9.78
CA VAL A 188 -12.84 8.61 -9.25
C VAL A 188 -12.45 7.56 -10.30
N ILE A 189 -12.19 7.98 -11.55
CA ILE A 189 -11.90 7.04 -12.64
C ILE A 189 -10.66 6.19 -12.36
N GLY A 190 -9.65 6.77 -11.68
CA GLY A 190 -8.45 6.03 -11.26
C GLY A 190 -8.79 4.88 -10.31
N LEU A 191 -9.71 5.11 -9.37
CA LEU A 191 -10.19 4.08 -8.45
C LEU A 191 -10.97 2.99 -9.19
N LYS A 192 -11.83 3.36 -10.15
CA LYS A 192 -12.54 2.38 -11.01
C LYS A 192 -11.56 1.47 -11.73
N LEU A 193 -10.59 2.05 -12.44
CA LEU A 193 -9.59 1.29 -13.20
C LEU A 193 -8.74 0.39 -12.31
N TRP A 194 -8.32 0.90 -11.15
CA TRP A 194 -7.58 0.11 -10.17
C TRP A 194 -8.42 -1.07 -9.66
N LEU A 195 -9.69 -0.84 -9.32
CA LEU A 195 -10.57 -1.87 -8.77
C LEU A 195 -10.85 -2.98 -9.79
N GLU A 196 -11.04 -2.64 -11.07
CA GLU A 196 -11.17 -3.63 -12.15
C GLU A 196 -9.93 -4.53 -12.25
N SER A 197 -8.74 -3.93 -12.24
CA SER A 197 -7.48 -4.70 -12.28
C SER A 197 -7.27 -5.55 -11.03
N PHE A 198 -7.60 -5.00 -9.86
CA PHE A 198 -7.48 -5.67 -8.57
C PHE A 198 -8.38 -6.92 -8.51
N LEU A 199 -9.65 -6.80 -8.90
CA LEU A 199 -10.59 -7.92 -8.96
C LEU A 199 -10.18 -8.97 -10.00
N TYR A 200 -9.70 -8.53 -11.17
CA TYR A 200 -9.20 -9.45 -12.21
C TYR A 200 -8.04 -10.33 -11.71
N ARG A 201 -7.17 -9.80 -10.84
CA ARG A 201 -6.06 -10.54 -10.22
C ARG A 201 -6.49 -11.44 -9.04
N GLY A 202 -7.79 -11.57 -8.77
CA GLY A 202 -8.32 -12.37 -7.67
C GLY A 202 -8.44 -11.63 -6.33
N GLY A 203 -8.30 -10.30 -6.33
CA GLY A 203 -8.58 -9.48 -5.16
C GLY A 203 -10.06 -9.51 -4.78
N ILE A 204 -10.35 -9.31 -3.49
CA ILE A 204 -11.71 -9.34 -2.95
C ILE A 204 -12.12 -7.93 -2.53
N SER A 205 -13.27 -7.46 -3.02
CA SER A 205 -13.86 -6.20 -2.59
C SER A 205 -15.37 -6.31 -2.43
N ASP A 206 -15.95 -5.50 -1.54
CA ASP A 206 -17.38 -5.43 -1.29
C ASP A 206 -18.12 -4.37 -2.13
N GLY A 207 -17.44 -3.84 -3.15
CA GLY A 207 -17.99 -2.92 -4.14
C GLY A 207 -18.10 -1.48 -3.66
N ILE A 208 -18.30 -0.58 -4.61
CA ILE A 208 -18.43 0.86 -4.38
C ILE A 208 -19.75 1.32 -4.94
N ILE A 209 -20.64 1.86 -4.10
CA ILE A 209 -21.90 2.45 -4.53
C ILE A 209 -21.75 3.97 -4.59
N CYS A 210 -22.02 4.54 -5.75
CA CYS A 210 -21.98 5.97 -5.98
C CYS A 210 -23.05 6.70 -5.16
N SER A 211 -22.64 7.73 -4.43
CA SER A 211 -23.55 8.62 -3.69
C SER A 211 -23.87 9.89 -4.47
N THR A 212 -22.91 10.39 -5.24
CA THR A 212 -23.10 11.50 -6.19
C THR A 212 -22.32 11.20 -7.48
N PRO A 213 -22.55 11.94 -8.58
CA PRO A 213 -23.68 12.82 -8.86
C PRO A 213 -25.03 12.09 -8.93
N GLU A 214 -26.16 12.81 -8.87
CA GLU A 214 -27.52 12.24 -8.83
C GLU A 214 -27.82 11.28 -9.99
N ASN A 215 -27.32 11.53 -11.20
CA ASN A 215 -27.48 10.63 -12.35
C ASN A 215 -26.76 9.26 -12.23
N ARG A 216 -25.93 9.08 -11.21
CA ARG A 216 -25.20 7.84 -10.90
C ARG A 216 -25.45 7.32 -9.50
N LYS A 217 -26.23 8.05 -8.70
CA LYS A 217 -26.51 7.67 -7.33
C LYS A 217 -27.13 6.28 -7.25
N GLY A 218 -26.67 5.47 -6.30
CA GLY A 218 -27.11 4.09 -6.12
C GLY A 218 -26.51 3.09 -7.11
N LYS A 219 -25.76 3.52 -8.14
CA LYS A 219 -25.08 2.61 -9.07
C LYS A 219 -23.76 2.11 -8.49
N ASP A 220 -23.43 0.87 -8.80
CA ASP A 220 -22.09 0.32 -8.56
C ASP A 220 -21.08 0.99 -9.49
N LEU A 221 -19.95 1.46 -8.95
CA LEU A 221 -18.86 2.12 -9.67
C LEU A 221 -18.40 1.31 -10.89
N LEU A 222 -18.31 -0.01 -10.76
CA LEU A 222 -17.85 -0.89 -11.84
C LEU A 222 -18.88 -0.96 -12.98
N LYS A 223 -20.16 -0.75 -12.68
CA LYS A 223 -21.25 -0.74 -13.67
C LYS A 223 -21.47 0.63 -14.33
N VAL A 224 -20.79 1.68 -13.89
CA VAL A 224 -20.87 3.00 -14.53
C VAL A 224 -20.02 2.99 -15.82
N PRO A 225 -20.61 3.27 -17.00
CA PRO A 225 -19.87 3.33 -18.27
C PRO A 225 -18.81 4.43 -18.29
N TYR A 226 -17.71 4.19 -19.01
CA TYR A 226 -16.56 5.09 -19.08
C TYR A 226 -16.89 6.45 -19.69
N GLU A 227 -17.78 6.47 -20.67
CA GLU A 227 -18.22 7.65 -21.42
C GLU A 227 -18.93 8.67 -20.52
N MET A 228 -19.49 8.19 -19.40
CA MET A 228 -20.09 9.06 -18.41
C MET A 228 -19.02 9.88 -17.69
N TYR A 229 -17.81 9.34 -17.48
CA TYR A 229 -16.68 10.08 -16.91
C TYR A 229 -16.08 11.01 -17.97
N ARG A 230 -16.70 12.19 -18.15
CA ARG A 230 -16.15 13.27 -18.99
C ARG A 230 -14.77 13.71 -18.47
N ALA A 231 -13.99 14.35 -19.34
CA ALA A 231 -12.73 14.98 -18.94
C ALA A 231 -12.94 15.91 -17.74
N CYS A 232 -12.06 15.83 -16.73
CA CYS A 232 -12.11 16.75 -15.62
C CYS A 232 -11.80 18.16 -16.14
N PRO A 233 -12.67 19.16 -15.92
CA PRO A 233 -12.29 20.54 -16.19
C PRO A 233 -11.06 20.87 -15.35
N PRO A 234 -10.08 21.62 -15.90
CA PRO A 234 -8.90 22.01 -15.14
C PRO A 234 -9.34 22.74 -13.88
N SER A 235 -8.85 22.28 -12.73
CA SER A 235 -9.11 22.95 -11.44
C SER A 235 -8.73 24.42 -11.54
N ALA A 236 -9.61 25.31 -11.04
CA ALA A 236 -9.37 26.76 -10.99
C ALA A 236 -8.05 27.15 -10.29
N ALA A 237 -7.43 26.25 -9.54
CA ALA A 237 -6.09 26.41 -8.99
C ALA A 237 -4.98 26.62 -10.04
N HIS A 238 -5.20 26.24 -11.31
CA HIS A 238 -4.24 26.46 -12.40
C HIS A 238 -4.54 27.71 -13.25
N MET A 239 -5.60 28.47 -12.94
CA MET A 239 -5.97 29.65 -13.73
C MET A 239 -5.36 30.97 -13.23
N HIS A 240 -4.57 30.95 -12.14
CA HIS A 240 -3.94 32.16 -11.57
C HIS A 240 -2.45 32.34 -11.89
N LEU A 241 -1.82 31.47 -12.68
CA LEU A 241 -0.40 31.58 -13.03
C LEU A 241 -0.11 32.05 -14.47
N ALA A 242 -1.13 32.56 -15.16
CA ALA A 242 -0.98 33.07 -16.53
C ALA A 242 -1.51 34.50 -16.72
N ASN A 243 -1.48 35.34 -15.68
CA ASN A 243 -1.78 36.77 -15.82
C ASN A 243 -1.07 37.61 -14.74
N ILE A 244 0.22 37.86 -14.92
CA ILE A 244 0.84 39.11 -14.45
C ILE A 244 1.75 39.61 -15.59
N HIS A 245 1.20 40.48 -16.42
CA HIS A 245 1.96 41.41 -17.22
C HIS A 245 2.61 42.46 -16.30
N HIS A 246 3.86 42.82 -16.63
CA HIS A 246 4.43 44.17 -16.54
C HIS A 246 3.77 45.15 -15.57
N HIS A 247 4.45 45.48 -14.46
CA HIS A 247 4.76 46.88 -14.17
C HIS A 247 5.83 47.01 -13.07
N SER A 248 6.71 47.97 -13.28
CA SER A 248 7.70 48.53 -12.36
C SER A 248 7.12 48.89 -11.00
N SER A 249 7.88 48.71 -9.92
CA SER A 249 8.39 49.80 -9.08
C SER A 249 9.15 49.25 -7.87
N GLU A 250 10.09 50.05 -7.40
CA GLU A 250 11.09 49.85 -6.38
C GLU A 250 10.52 49.63 -4.97
N HIS A 251 11.19 48.81 -4.14
CA HIS A 251 11.73 49.24 -2.84
C HIS A 251 12.57 48.15 -2.13
N ARG A 252 13.89 48.43 -2.08
CA ARG A 252 14.83 48.41 -0.94
C ARG A 252 15.22 47.13 -0.17
N SER A 253 16.54 47.08 0.06
CA SER A 253 17.36 46.46 1.14
C SER A 253 18.09 45.17 0.71
N SER A 254 19.37 44.91 1.01
CA SER A 254 20.42 45.58 1.79
C SER A 254 21.80 44.96 1.48
N LEU A 255 22.84 45.81 1.47
CA LEU A 255 24.29 45.60 1.76
C LEU A 255 25.02 44.27 1.44
N LYS A 256 26.13 44.38 0.66
CA LYS A 256 27.54 44.29 1.15
C LYS A 256 28.62 44.52 0.06
N HIS A 257 29.50 45.50 0.32
CA HIS A 257 30.97 45.60 0.11
C HIS A 257 31.62 45.31 -1.27
N THR A 258 32.05 46.34 -2.02
CA THR A 258 33.40 47.00 -2.13
C THR A 258 34.38 46.37 -3.14
N HIS A 259 34.67 47.06 -4.27
CA HIS A 259 35.99 47.64 -4.63
C HIS A 259 36.06 48.19 -6.08
N HIS A 260 36.52 49.45 -6.17
CA HIS A 260 37.34 50.18 -7.15
C HIS A 260 37.51 49.82 -8.65
N ASN A 261 37.44 50.91 -9.43
CA ASN A 261 38.33 51.43 -10.50
C ASN A 261 38.22 51.01 -11.99
N GLU A 262 38.10 52.08 -12.78
CA GLU A 262 38.88 52.49 -13.97
C GLU A 262 38.49 52.12 -15.42
N LYS A 263 38.52 53.21 -16.21
CA LYS A 263 38.68 53.43 -17.65
C LYS A 263 39.28 52.29 -18.48
N GLY A 264 38.81 52.20 -19.72
CA GLY A 264 39.58 51.66 -20.84
C GLY A 264 38.78 51.58 -22.13
N GLU A 265 39.03 52.51 -23.05
CA GLU A 265 38.70 52.38 -24.48
C GLU A 265 39.38 51.13 -25.07
N SER A 266 38.72 50.42 -25.99
CA SER A 266 39.32 50.07 -27.28
C SER A 266 38.30 49.45 -28.25
N SER A 267 38.58 49.75 -29.50
CA SER A 267 37.83 49.58 -30.74
C SER A 267 37.84 48.16 -31.32
N HIS A 268 36.84 47.91 -32.18
CA HIS A 268 36.78 46.95 -33.28
C HIS A 268 36.67 45.44 -32.97
N SER A 269 35.51 44.86 -33.27
CA SER A 269 35.38 43.88 -34.37
C SER A 269 33.91 43.48 -34.55
N ASP A 270 33.47 43.62 -35.80
CA ASP A 270 32.20 43.09 -36.32
C ASP A 270 32.21 41.56 -36.18
N CYS A 271 31.18 41.00 -35.55
CA CYS A 271 30.88 39.57 -35.58
C CYS A 271 29.38 39.38 -35.58
N GLU A 272 28.85 39.12 -36.76
CA GLU A 272 27.47 38.72 -37.02
C GLU A 272 27.13 37.42 -36.25
N PRO A 273 26.09 37.37 -35.40
CA PRO A 273 25.73 36.16 -34.69
C PRO A 273 24.93 35.21 -35.60
N LYS A 274 25.55 34.09 -35.99
CA LYS A 274 24.86 32.91 -36.53
C LYS A 274 23.70 32.48 -35.61
N PRO A 275 22.51 32.12 -36.14
CA PRO A 275 21.39 31.70 -35.31
C PRO A 275 21.70 30.37 -34.60
N LYS A 276 21.62 30.37 -33.26
CA LYS A 276 21.65 29.15 -32.43
C LYS A 276 20.41 28.28 -32.75
N PRO A 277 20.56 26.95 -32.86
CA PRO A 277 19.42 26.06 -33.09
C PRO A 277 18.46 26.09 -31.89
N ARG A 278 17.17 26.25 -32.17
CA ARG A 278 16.09 26.21 -31.16
C ARG A 278 16.02 24.79 -30.56
N PRO A 279 15.81 24.63 -29.25
CA PRO A 279 15.64 23.31 -28.66
C PRO A 279 14.35 22.67 -29.19
N VAL A 280 14.46 21.50 -29.82
CA VAL A 280 13.30 20.69 -30.20
C VAL A 280 12.53 20.39 -28.91
N SER A 281 11.23 20.72 -28.90
CA SER A 281 10.34 20.51 -27.75
C SER A 281 10.52 19.09 -27.20
N LEU A 282 10.93 18.96 -25.93
CA LEU A 282 11.12 17.70 -25.21
C LEU A 282 9.96 16.70 -25.38
N ARG A 283 8.72 17.20 -25.54
CA ARG A 283 7.53 16.37 -25.84
C ARG A 283 7.61 15.60 -27.16
N HIS A 284 8.20 16.19 -28.19
CA HIS A 284 8.36 15.54 -29.49
C HIS A 284 9.44 14.46 -29.45
N ALA A 285 10.52 14.68 -28.69
CA ALA A 285 11.58 13.69 -28.48
C ALA A 285 11.09 12.48 -27.65
N ILE A 286 10.27 12.72 -26.61
CA ILE A 286 9.68 11.63 -25.83
C ILE A 286 8.68 10.83 -26.68
N ALA A 287 7.85 11.52 -27.47
CA ALA A 287 6.88 10.85 -28.34
C ALA A 287 7.56 9.95 -29.38
N THR A 288 8.66 10.40 -30.00
CA THR A 288 9.38 9.58 -30.98
C THR A 288 10.02 8.36 -30.34
N VAL A 289 10.61 8.47 -29.14
CA VAL A 289 11.21 7.34 -28.41
C VAL A 289 10.17 6.30 -27.99
N VAL A 290 8.98 6.74 -27.55
CA VAL A 290 7.90 5.81 -27.17
C VAL A 290 7.36 5.08 -28.40
N ILE A 291 7.15 5.80 -29.51
CA ILE A 291 6.65 5.20 -30.75
C ILE A 291 7.66 4.18 -31.31
N THR A 292 8.95 4.52 -31.36
CA THR A 292 9.98 3.59 -31.84
C THR A 292 10.12 2.38 -30.92
N GLY A 293 10.01 2.57 -29.60
CA GLY A 293 10.00 1.47 -28.63
C GLY A 293 8.83 0.50 -28.83
N VAL A 294 7.62 1.01 -29.04
CA VAL A 294 6.42 0.19 -29.27
C VAL A 294 6.52 -0.58 -30.60
N VAL A 295 6.95 0.10 -31.68
CA VAL A 295 7.11 -0.55 -32.99
C VAL A 295 8.17 -1.65 -32.93
N CYS A 296 9.31 -1.39 -32.29
CA CYS A 296 10.36 -2.39 -32.08
C CYS A 296 9.84 -3.60 -31.27
N GLY A 297 9.09 -3.34 -30.18
CA GLY A 297 8.49 -4.39 -29.36
C GLY A 297 7.52 -5.29 -30.12
N ILE A 298 6.66 -4.70 -30.96
CA ILE A 298 5.71 -5.47 -31.79
C ILE A 298 6.47 -6.34 -32.80
N VAL A 299 7.48 -5.79 -33.48
CA VAL A 299 8.29 -6.55 -34.45
C VAL A 299 9.02 -7.71 -33.77
N CYS A 300 9.60 -7.50 -32.59
CA CYS A 300 10.24 -8.56 -31.81
C CYS A 300 9.26 -9.66 -31.39
N LEU A 301 8.05 -9.29 -30.95
CA LEU A 301 7.02 -10.27 -30.59
C LEU A 301 6.54 -11.08 -31.80
N MET A 302 6.37 -10.44 -32.96
CA MET A 302 6.01 -11.13 -34.20
C MET A 302 7.10 -12.11 -34.64
N MET A 303 8.37 -11.73 -34.54
CA MET A 303 9.51 -12.61 -34.85
C MET A 303 9.57 -13.84 -33.92
N LEU A 304 9.35 -13.63 -32.61
CA LEU A 304 9.27 -14.74 -31.65
C LEU A 304 8.11 -15.68 -31.93
N ALA A 305 6.93 -15.14 -32.24
CA ALA A 305 5.76 -15.94 -32.60
C ALA A 305 6.03 -16.79 -33.86
N ALA A 306 6.65 -16.20 -34.89
CA ALA A 306 7.02 -16.91 -36.11
C ALA A 306 8.03 -18.04 -35.85
N ALA A 307 9.02 -17.81 -34.99
CA ALA A 307 9.99 -18.83 -34.60
C ALA A 307 9.33 -20.00 -33.85
N VAL A 308 8.47 -19.70 -32.87
CA VAL A 308 7.74 -20.73 -32.11
C VAL A 308 6.82 -21.55 -33.04
N TYR A 309 6.10 -20.87 -33.93
CA TYR A 309 5.23 -21.53 -34.91
C TYR A 309 6.04 -22.43 -35.87
N GLY A 310 7.18 -21.95 -36.36
CA GLY A 310 8.09 -22.73 -37.21
C GLY A 310 8.63 -23.98 -36.50
N CYS A 311 9.03 -23.86 -35.23
CA CYS A 311 9.48 -25.01 -34.43
C CYS A 311 8.36 -26.03 -34.19
N ALA A 312 7.15 -25.57 -33.87
CA ALA A 312 6.00 -26.44 -33.68
C ALA A 312 5.63 -27.18 -34.98
N TYR A 313 5.62 -26.48 -36.11
CA TYR A 313 5.34 -27.07 -37.41
C TYR A 313 6.38 -28.12 -37.80
N ALA A 314 7.67 -27.85 -37.60
CA ALA A 314 8.74 -28.79 -37.86
C ALA A 314 8.62 -30.05 -36.98
N ALA A 315 8.29 -29.90 -35.70
CA ALA A 315 8.10 -31.01 -34.77
C ALA A 315 6.91 -31.91 -35.18
N ILE A 316 5.79 -31.32 -35.58
CA ILE A 316 4.61 -32.04 -36.05
C ILE A 316 4.93 -32.79 -37.36
N THR A 317 5.62 -32.13 -38.30
CA THR A 317 6.00 -32.72 -39.58
C THR A 317 6.99 -33.87 -39.40
N ALA A 318 7.96 -33.74 -38.49
CA ALA A 318 8.89 -34.82 -38.15
C ALA A 318 8.17 -36.02 -37.51
N LYS A 319 7.15 -35.77 -36.68
CA LYS A 319 6.31 -36.84 -36.10
C LYS A 319 5.49 -37.55 -37.18
N TYR A 320 4.88 -36.81 -38.10
CA TYR A 320 4.10 -37.36 -39.21
C TYR A 320 4.96 -38.23 -40.14
N HIS A 321 6.17 -37.78 -40.49
CA HIS A 321 7.10 -38.59 -41.29
C HIS A 321 7.58 -39.85 -40.56
N ARG A 322 7.74 -39.80 -39.23
CA ARG A 322 8.13 -40.98 -38.43
C ARG A 322 7.02 -42.03 -38.37
N GLU A 323 5.76 -41.61 -38.37
CA GLU A 323 4.59 -42.51 -38.35
C GLU A 323 4.26 -43.15 -39.71
N HIS A 324 4.71 -42.57 -40.83
CA HIS A 324 4.49 -43.13 -42.19
C HIS A 324 5.64 -44.00 -42.73
N LEU A 325 6.73 -44.19 -41.98
CA LEU A 325 7.92 -44.95 -42.43
C LEU A 325 8.34 -46.10 -41.51
N ALA A 326 7.51 -46.52 -40.55
CA ALA A 326 7.76 -47.72 -39.75
C ALA A 326 7.13 -48.97 -40.41
N PRO A 327 7.93 -49.96 -40.87
CA PRO A 327 7.39 -51.24 -41.30
C PRO A 327 7.10 -52.13 -40.09
N VAL A 328 5.93 -52.77 -40.17
CA VAL A 328 5.43 -53.97 -39.48
C VAL A 328 6.47 -54.72 -38.61
N THR A 329 6.26 -54.77 -37.29
CA THR A 329 6.47 -56.02 -36.52
C THR A 329 5.64 -56.04 -35.21
N GLU A 330 4.72 -56.99 -35.17
CA GLU A 330 4.12 -57.73 -34.04
C GLU A 330 3.36 -57.05 -32.87
N GLN A 331 2.03 -57.23 -32.92
CA GLN A 331 1.13 -57.36 -31.77
C GLN A 331 1.22 -58.78 -31.18
N ARG A 332 1.37 -58.91 -29.86
CA ARG A 332 0.48 -59.74 -29.02
C ARG A 332 0.61 -59.44 -27.52
N SER A 333 -0.53 -59.33 -26.86
CA SER A 333 -0.72 -59.18 -25.41
C SER A 333 -1.18 -60.52 -24.77
N PRO A 334 -1.54 -60.57 -23.48
CA PRO A 334 -0.90 -61.36 -22.42
C PRO A 334 -1.63 -62.68 -22.09
N GLU A 335 -0.95 -63.66 -21.47
CA GLU A 335 -1.60 -64.79 -20.79
C GLU A 335 -0.85 -65.17 -19.50
N GLU A 336 -1.63 -65.28 -18.41
CA GLU A 336 -1.25 -65.79 -17.09
C GLU A 336 -0.91 -67.29 -17.11
N LYS A 337 0.04 -67.72 -16.27
CA LYS A 337 -0.06 -68.86 -15.33
C LYS A 337 1.28 -69.16 -14.64
N GLU A 338 1.32 -69.06 -13.32
CA GLU A 338 2.14 -69.92 -12.43
C GLU A 338 1.52 -71.34 -12.36
N PRO A 339 2.07 -72.36 -11.64
CA PRO A 339 3.39 -72.53 -10.98
C PRO A 339 4.07 -73.88 -11.33
N PHE A 340 5.33 -74.11 -10.90
CA PHE A 340 5.81 -75.25 -10.09
C PHE A 340 7.34 -75.48 -10.18
N ASP A 341 7.92 -75.59 -8.97
CA ASP A 341 9.04 -76.40 -8.48
C ASP A 341 10.42 -76.48 -9.17
N SER A 342 11.40 -76.06 -8.37
CA SER A 342 12.51 -76.87 -7.83
C SER A 342 13.40 -77.67 -8.80
N SER A 343 14.68 -77.29 -8.85
CA SER A 343 15.84 -78.08 -8.38
C SER A 343 17.08 -78.09 -9.30
N LEU A 344 18.26 -78.10 -8.65
CA LEU A 344 19.64 -78.32 -9.14
C LEU A 344 20.23 -77.23 -10.07
N ALA A 345 21.46 -76.72 -9.89
CA ALA A 345 22.61 -77.08 -9.06
C ALA A 345 23.51 -75.85 -8.88
#